data_AF-I3CHQ8-F1
#
_entry.id   AF-I3CHQ8-F1
#
_cell.length_a   1.000
_cell.length_b   1.000
_cell.length_c   1.000
_cell.angle_alpha   90.00
_cell.angle_beta   90.00
_cell.angle_gamma   90.00
#
_symmetry.space_group_name_H-M   'P 1'
#
loop_
_entity.id
_entity.type
_entity.pdbx_description
1 polymer ?
#
loop_
_entity_poly.entity_id
_entity_poly.type
_entity_poly.pdbx_seq_one_letter_code
_entity_poly.pdbx_strand_id
1 'polypeptide(L)'
;MLKTTLTNEGFALIPQIFSAQTCTELLAQIPAIQATSAGTRSLLSFAWCADMVQQLREYLKEKQLIDSGAVAIQCTYFEKSLARNWLIAFHQDLSVPVVKRSSHLALQGWSEKEGRLFVQAPCELLAQLLAVRVHLDPCTVADGALRVIPRSHTQGRIPLQSLATHRQTLPEPVLCPAEQGTVLLMRPLLLHASSKSTGQGLRRVLHFLFAPRQPEYGLQWREWV
;
A
#
# COMPACT_ATOMS: atom_id res chain seq x y z
N MET A 1 -10.17 5.31 18.79
CA MET A 1 -8.80 4.81 19.00
C MET A 1 -8.06 4.57 17.68
N LEU A 2 -8.54 3.69 16.79
CA LEU A 2 -7.87 3.37 15.51
C LEU A 2 -7.58 4.60 14.62
N LYS A 3 -8.56 5.49 14.41
CA LYS A 3 -8.37 6.74 13.64
C LYS A 3 -7.26 7.61 14.22
N THR A 4 -7.24 7.79 15.54
CA THR A 4 -6.21 8.55 16.25
C THR A 4 -4.83 7.92 16.07
N THR A 5 -4.71 6.60 16.21
CA THR A 5 -3.46 5.88 15.99
C THR A 5 -2.95 6.08 14.56
N LEU A 6 -3.81 5.88 13.56
CA LEU A 6 -3.43 6.05 12.15
C LEU A 6 -3.04 7.50 11.83
N THR A 7 -3.73 8.50 12.40
CA THR A 7 -3.39 9.91 12.22
C THR A 7 -2.03 10.26 12.84
N ASN A 8 -1.77 9.80 14.07
CA ASN A 8 -0.57 10.16 14.81
C ASN A 8 0.64 9.37 14.37
N GLU A 9 0.52 8.05 14.25
CA GLU A 9 1.64 7.15 13.98
C GLU A 9 1.80 6.86 12.48
N GLY A 10 0.76 7.10 11.67
CA GLY A 10 0.79 6.93 10.21
C GLY A 10 0.53 5.52 9.73
N PHE A 11 0.35 4.56 10.65
CA PHE A 11 -0.04 3.19 10.34
C PHE A 11 -0.90 2.58 11.46
N ALA A 12 -1.58 1.47 11.15
CA ALA A 12 -2.24 0.62 12.13
C ALA A 12 -2.39 -0.82 11.61
N LEU A 13 -2.21 -1.81 12.49
CA LEU A 13 -2.53 -3.21 12.21
C LEU A 13 -3.92 -3.53 12.75
N ILE A 14 -4.73 -4.18 11.93
CA ILE A 14 -6.07 -4.62 12.28
C ILE A 14 -6.12 -6.13 12.07
N PRO A 15 -6.10 -6.92 13.15
CA PRO A 15 -6.09 -8.38 13.04
C PRO A 15 -7.43 -8.87 12.49
N GLN A 16 -7.38 -9.94 11.69
CA GLN A 16 -8.53 -10.78 11.35
C GLN A 16 -9.73 -10.05 10.72
N ILE A 17 -9.50 -9.08 9.82
CA ILE A 17 -10.62 -8.54 8.99
C ILE A 17 -11.14 -9.62 8.03
N PHE A 18 -10.25 -10.46 7.51
CA PHE A 18 -10.59 -11.57 6.65
C PHE A 18 -10.33 -12.90 7.37
N SER A 19 -11.24 -13.86 7.17
CA SER A 19 -11.05 -15.22 7.69
C SER A 19 -9.97 -15.97 6.90
N ALA A 20 -9.39 -17.01 7.50
CA ALA A 20 -8.44 -17.89 6.82
C ALA A 20 -9.06 -18.56 5.58
N GLN A 21 -10.35 -18.89 5.64
CA GLN A 21 -11.11 -19.43 4.50
C GLN A 21 -11.18 -18.40 3.38
N THR A 22 -11.57 -17.16 3.68
CA THR A 22 -11.62 -16.08 2.68
C THR A 22 -10.26 -15.84 2.05
N CYS A 23 -9.18 -15.84 2.82
CA CYS A 23 -7.83 -15.70 2.27
C CYS A 23 -7.49 -16.84 1.30
N THR A 24 -7.84 -18.08 1.64
CA THR A 24 -7.63 -19.25 0.78
C THR A 24 -8.41 -19.14 -0.53
N GLU A 25 -9.68 -18.74 -0.47
CA GLU A 25 -10.53 -18.54 -1.64
C GLU A 25 -10.00 -17.43 -2.55
N LEU A 26 -9.54 -16.32 -1.97
CA LEU A 26 -8.92 -15.22 -2.72
C LEU A 26 -7.65 -15.66 -3.44
N LEU A 27 -6.79 -16.43 -2.76
CA LEU A 27 -5.56 -16.96 -3.36
C LEU A 27 -5.83 -17.83 -4.59
N ALA A 28 -6.93 -18.58 -4.62
CA ALA A 28 -7.32 -19.39 -5.77
C ALA A 28 -7.76 -18.54 -6.99
N GLN A 29 -8.15 -17.28 -6.78
CA GLN A 29 -8.61 -16.37 -7.83
C GLN A 29 -7.50 -15.47 -8.40
N ILE A 30 -6.35 -15.41 -7.74
CA ILE A 30 -5.23 -14.59 -8.19
C ILE A 30 -4.60 -15.25 -9.42
N PRO A 31 -4.50 -14.54 -10.56
CA PRO A 31 -3.93 -15.12 -11.77
C PRO A 31 -2.46 -15.49 -11.55
N ALA A 32 -1.99 -16.51 -12.27
CA ALA A 32 -0.59 -16.90 -12.22
C ALA A 32 0.31 -15.73 -12.65
N ILE A 33 1.27 -15.37 -11.80
CA ILE A 33 2.20 -14.27 -12.04
C ILE A 33 3.47 -14.82 -12.70
N GLN A 34 3.94 -14.11 -13.72
CA GLN A 34 5.20 -14.44 -14.39
C GLN A 34 6.37 -14.39 -13.41
N ALA A 35 7.26 -15.37 -13.48
CA ALA A 35 8.29 -15.61 -12.48
C ALA A 35 9.29 -14.46 -12.24
N THR A 36 9.38 -13.51 -13.18
CA THR A 36 10.32 -12.38 -13.15
C THR A 36 9.76 -11.11 -12.50
N SER A 37 8.46 -11.05 -12.18
CA SER A 37 7.88 -9.88 -11.53
C SER A 37 7.71 -10.07 -10.02
N ALA A 38 7.86 -8.96 -9.28
CA ALA A 38 7.57 -8.89 -7.85
C ALA A 38 6.06 -8.99 -7.52
N GLY A 39 5.19 -9.07 -8.54
CA GLY A 39 3.74 -8.90 -8.42
C GLY A 39 3.06 -8.34 -9.67
N THR A 40 1.77 -8.05 -9.57
CA THR A 40 0.97 -7.35 -10.61
C THR A 40 0.18 -6.19 -10.00
N ARG A 41 0.03 -5.10 -10.76
CA ARG A 41 -0.72 -3.89 -10.37
C ARG A 41 -2.12 -3.84 -10.97
N SER A 42 -2.57 -4.95 -11.55
CA SER A 42 -3.72 -5.00 -12.45
C SER A 42 -4.91 -5.78 -11.89
N LEU A 43 -5.02 -5.89 -10.57
CA LEU A 43 -6.07 -6.72 -9.96
C LEU A 43 -7.41 -6.02 -9.78
N LEU A 44 -7.45 -4.68 -9.84
CA LEU A 44 -8.67 -3.92 -9.58
C LEU A 44 -9.80 -4.21 -10.60
N SER A 45 -9.45 -4.65 -11.81
CA SER A 45 -10.42 -4.99 -12.87
C SER A 45 -11.11 -6.35 -12.67
N PHE A 46 -10.70 -7.16 -11.69
CA PHE A 46 -11.31 -8.46 -11.42
C PHE A 46 -12.53 -8.33 -10.50
N ALA A 47 -13.61 -9.05 -10.79
CA ALA A 47 -14.86 -8.96 -10.03
C ALA A 47 -14.67 -9.25 -8.53
N TRP A 48 -13.91 -10.29 -8.17
CA TRP A 48 -13.60 -10.62 -6.77
C TRP A 48 -12.85 -9.49 -6.05
N CYS A 49 -12.06 -8.71 -6.79
CA CYS A 49 -11.33 -7.58 -6.23
C CYS A 49 -12.27 -6.42 -5.92
N ALA A 50 -13.31 -6.22 -6.74
CA ALA A 50 -14.34 -5.23 -6.49
C ALA A 50 -15.16 -5.55 -5.22
N ASP A 51 -15.51 -6.83 -5.01
CA ASP A 51 -16.20 -7.27 -3.78
C ASP A 51 -15.34 -6.99 -2.53
N MET A 52 -14.04 -7.30 -2.60
CA MET A 52 -13.09 -6.96 -1.53
C MET A 52 -13.01 -5.44 -1.29
N VAL A 53 -12.94 -4.64 -2.35
CA VAL A 53 -12.91 -3.18 -2.23
C VAL A 53 -14.17 -2.68 -1.54
N GLN A 54 -15.34 -3.23 -1.86
CA GLN A 54 -16.57 -2.87 -1.20
C GLN A 54 -16.52 -3.16 0.30
N GLN A 55 -16.15 -4.39 0.68
CA GLN A 55 -16.05 -4.79 2.09
C GLN A 55 -15.04 -3.91 2.86
N LEU A 56 -13.86 -3.67 2.28
CA LEU A 56 -12.86 -2.77 2.88
C LEU A 56 -13.40 -1.34 3.01
N ARG A 57 -14.03 -0.80 1.97
CA ARG A 57 -14.57 0.55 1.96
C ARG A 57 -15.65 0.74 3.03
N GLU A 58 -16.54 -0.22 3.18
CA GLU A 58 -17.58 -0.20 4.23
C GLU A 58 -16.95 -0.17 5.62
N TYR A 59 -16.00 -1.06 5.90
CA TYR A 59 -15.27 -1.07 7.17
C TYR A 59 -14.53 0.25 7.43
N LEU A 60 -13.78 0.75 6.44
CA LEU A 60 -13.01 1.99 6.57
C LEU A 60 -13.91 3.22 6.79
N LYS A 61 -15.09 3.25 6.17
CA LYS A 61 -16.10 4.29 6.37
C LYS A 61 -16.70 4.23 7.78
N GLU A 62 -17.07 3.04 8.25
CA GLU A 62 -17.57 2.82 9.61
C GLU A 62 -16.56 3.32 10.65
N LYS A 63 -15.27 3.05 10.43
CA LYS A 63 -14.18 3.53 11.29
C LYS A 63 -13.75 4.99 11.02
N GLN A 64 -14.40 5.68 10.08
CA GLN A 64 -14.13 7.06 9.68
C GLN A 64 -12.66 7.32 9.27
N LEU A 65 -12.06 6.34 8.58
CA LEU A 65 -10.66 6.37 8.14
C LEU A 65 -10.49 6.91 6.72
N ILE A 66 -11.57 6.89 5.94
CA ILE A 66 -11.67 7.46 4.59
C ILE A 66 -12.96 8.26 4.47
N ASP A 67 -13.01 9.16 3.48
CA ASP A 67 -14.22 9.89 3.15
C ASP A 67 -15.26 8.98 2.48
N SER A 68 -16.53 9.36 2.59
CA SER A 68 -17.67 8.55 2.11
C SER A 68 -17.63 8.28 0.60
N GLY A 69 -17.01 9.18 -0.16
CA GLY A 69 -16.81 9.11 -1.61
C GLY A 69 -15.44 8.61 -2.05
N ALA A 70 -14.60 8.11 -1.12
CA ALA A 70 -13.32 7.52 -1.48
C ALA A 70 -13.49 6.22 -2.27
N VAL A 71 -12.59 6.01 -3.23
CA VAL A 71 -12.58 4.88 -4.17
C VAL A 71 -11.22 4.19 -4.13
N ALA A 72 -11.18 2.89 -4.40
CA ALA A 72 -9.90 2.21 -4.63
C ALA A 72 -9.44 2.53 -6.04
N ILE A 73 -8.19 2.99 -6.22
CA ILE A 73 -7.62 3.36 -7.52
C ILE A 73 -6.54 2.39 -8.00
N GLN A 74 -6.18 1.44 -7.14
CA GLN A 74 -5.17 0.43 -7.41
C GLN A 74 -5.36 -0.77 -6.50
N CYS A 75 -5.11 -1.97 -7.02
CA CYS A 75 -4.82 -3.16 -6.23
C CYS A 75 -3.56 -3.82 -6.79
N THR A 76 -2.51 -3.88 -5.97
CA THR A 76 -1.24 -4.50 -6.30
C THR A 76 -1.06 -5.77 -5.49
N TYR A 77 -0.82 -6.89 -6.14
CA TYR A 77 -0.38 -8.09 -5.45
C TYR A 77 1.14 -8.07 -5.30
N PHE A 78 1.63 -8.41 -4.12
CA PHE A 78 3.03 -8.64 -3.84
C PHE A 78 3.23 -10.05 -3.32
N GLU A 79 4.19 -10.78 -3.89
CA GLU A 79 4.60 -12.10 -3.42
C GLU A 79 6.09 -12.11 -3.14
N LYS A 80 6.44 -12.48 -1.92
CA LYS A 80 7.83 -12.66 -1.52
C LYS A 80 8.05 -14.09 -1.06
N SER A 81 9.05 -14.73 -1.64
CA SER A 81 9.48 -16.09 -1.33
C SER A 81 11.01 -16.14 -1.35
N LEU A 82 11.62 -17.25 -0.96
CA LEU A 82 13.07 -17.42 -1.09
C LEU A 82 13.54 -17.28 -2.55
N ALA A 83 12.77 -17.80 -3.50
CA ALA A 83 13.05 -17.65 -4.93
C ALA A 83 12.86 -16.21 -5.43
N ARG A 84 12.04 -15.40 -4.74
CA ARG A 84 11.72 -14.01 -5.09
C ARG A 84 11.98 -13.09 -3.90
N ASN A 85 13.26 -12.89 -3.59
CA ASN A 85 13.70 -12.24 -2.36
C ASN A 85 14.46 -10.94 -2.63
N TRP A 86 13.74 -9.83 -2.76
CA TRP A 86 14.34 -8.50 -2.92
C TRP A 86 14.28 -7.69 -1.62
N LEU A 87 15.32 -6.87 -1.40
CA LEU A 87 15.33 -5.85 -0.36
C LEU A 87 14.58 -4.61 -0.87
N ILE A 88 13.71 -4.04 -0.05
CA ILE A 88 13.17 -2.71 -0.28
C ILE A 88 13.72 -1.80 0.82
N ALA A 89 14.58 -0.86 0.44
CA ALA A 89 15.10 0.16 1.35
C ALA A 89 13.97 1.10 1.83
N PHE A 90 14.24 1.91 2.85
CA PHE A 90 13.25 2.89 3.33
C PHE A 90 12.84 3.83 2.19
N HIS A 91 11.53 3.92 1.97
CA HIS A 91 10.92 4.73 0.93
C HIS A 91 9.48 5.11 1.32
N GLN A 92 8.86 5.93 0.48
CA GLN A 92 7.46 6.34 0.58
C GLN A 92 6.73 5.92 -0.70
N ASP A 93 5.42 5.66 -0.59
CA ASP A 93 4.57 5.32 -1.73
C ASP A 93 4.07 6.59 -2.43
N LEU A 94 4.87 7.13 -3.34
CA LEU A 94 4.58 8.43 -3.97
C LEU A 94 3.79 8.31 -5.28
N SER A 95 3.79 7.14 -5.92
CA SER A 95 3.29 6.97 -7.28
C SER A 95 1.83 6.52 -7.33
N VAL A 96 0.99 7.22 -8.10
CA VAL A 96 -0.42 6.90 -8.31
C VAL A 96 -0.73 6.62 -9.78
N PRO A 97 -1.65 5.69 -10.10
CA PRO A 97 -2.01 5.37 -11.48
C PRO A 97 -2.98 6.40 -12.07
N VAL A 98 -2.74 6.83 -13.31
CA VAL A 98 -3.55 7.85 -13.99
C VAL A 98 -3.79 7.49 -15.45
N VAL A 99 -4.85 8.04 -16.04
CA VAL A 99 -5.22 7.73 -17.44
C VAL A 99 -4.30 8.43 -18.45
N LYS A 100 -3.85 9.66 -18.15
CA LYS A 100 -3.05 10.49 -19.04
C LYS A 100 -2.14 11.43 -18.27
N ARG A 101 -1.15 12.01 -18.95
CA ARG A 101 -0.30 13.06 -18.39
C ARG A 101 -1.10 14.35 -18.18
N SER A 102 -0.78 15.05 -17.10
CA SER A 102 -1.23 16.42 -16.81
C SER A 102 -0.02 17.35 -16.86
N SER A 103 -0.21 18.59 -17.29
CA SER A 103 0.83 19.63 -17.35
C SER A 103 1.02 20.36 -16.02
N HIS A 104 0.30 19.97 -14.95
CA HIS A 104 0.41 20.63 -13.66
C HIS A 104 1.83 20.50 -13.07
N LEU A 105 2.47 21.63 -12.73
CA LEU A 105 3.90 21.70 -12.36
C LEU A 105 4.27 20.95 -11.08
N ALA A 106 3.32 20.75 -10.17
CA ALA A 106 3.54 19.95 -8.95
C ALA A 106 3.70 18.44 -9.21
N LEU A 107 3.38 17.96 -10.41
CA LEU A 107 3.46 16.55 -10.79
C LEU A 107 4.84 16.21 -11.36
N GLN A 108 5.41 15.08 -10.91
CA GLN A 108 6.75 14.67 -11.30
C GLN A 108 6.89 13.15 -11.39
N GLY A 109 8.06 12.66 -11.83
CA GLY A 109 8.38 11.24 -11.77
C GLY A 109 7.44 10.34 -12.59
N TRP A 110 7.01 10.80 -13.76
CA TRP A 110 6.19 10.02 -14.69
C TRP A 110 6.88 8.70 -15.05
N SER A 111 6.15 7.60 -14.98
CA SER A 111 6.66 6.27 -15.33
C SER A 111 5.55 5.40 -15.91
N GLU A 112 5.94 4.35 -16.62
CA GLU A 112 5.01 3.34 -17.13
C GLU A 112 5.35 1.99 -16.53
N LYS A 113 4.33 1.26 -16.05
CA LYS A 113 4.47 -0.08 -15.45
C LYS A 113 3.30 -0.94 -15.92
N GLU A 114 3.56 -2.11 -16.50
CA GLU A 114 2.49 -3.00 -17.01
C GLU A 114 1.52 -2.29 -17.99
N GLY A 115 2.03 -1.40 -18.86
CA GLY A 115 1.19 -0.60 -19.79
C GLY A 115 0.31 0.46 -19.11
N ARG A 116 0.60 0.78 -17.83
CA ARG A 116 -0.14 1.75 -17.01
C ARG A 116 0.74 2.94 -16.68
N LEU A 117 0.20 4.14 -16.86
CA LEU A 117 0.87 5.39 -16.56
C LEU A 117 0.77 5.70 -15.05
N PHE A 118 1.89 6.05 -14.46
CA PHE A 118 2.00 6.48 -13.07
C PHE A 118 2.66 7.86 -13.00
N VAL A 119 2.32 8.60 -11.95
CA VAL A 119 2.91 9.89 -11.60
C VAL A 119 3.17 9.97 -10.11
N GLN A 120 4.22 10.66 -9.69
CA GLN A 120 4.39 11.00 -8.28
C GLN A 120 3.48 12.18 -7.95
N ALA A 121 2.50 11.93 -7.07
CA ALA A 121 1.54 12.94 -6.66
C ALA A 121 2.15 13.93 -5.64
N PRO A 122 1.60 15.16 -5.53
CA PRO A 122 2.00 16.11 -4.49
C PRO A 122 1.65 15.59 -3.09
N CYS A 123 2.34 16.10 -2.07
CA CYS A 123 2.15 15.69 -0.68
C CYS A 123 0.70 15.87 -0.20
N GLU A 124 0.05 16.94 -0.65
CA GLU A 124 -1.31 17.31 -0.30
C GLU A 124 -2.32 16.26 -0.78
N LEU A 125 -2.12 15.74 -1.99
CA LEU A 125 -2.93 14.62 -2.49
C LEU A 125 -2.56 13.33 -1.77
N LEU A 126 -1.27 13.00 -1.65
CA LEU A 126 -0.81 11.78 -0.98
C LEU A 126 -1.27 11.68 0.49
N ALA A 127 -1.43 12.81 1.18
CA ALA A 127 -1.94 12.86 2.55
C ALA A 127 -3.42 12.44 2.65
N GLN A 128 -4.19 12.60 1.57
CA GLN A 128 -5.60 12.19 1.48
C GLN A 128 -5.76 10.70 1.15
N LEU A 129 -4.69 10.05 0.68
CA LEU A 129 -4.70 8.65 0.30
C LEU A 129 -4.52 7.74 1.53
N LEU A 130 -5.01 6.51 1.41
CA LEU A 130 -4.82 5.45 2.39
C LEU A 130 -4.40 4.16 1.69
N ALA A 131 -3.21 3.66 2.03
CA ALA A 131 -2.78 2.34 1.61
C ALA A 131 -3.36 1.28 2.57
N VAL A 132 -3.92 0.22 2.00
CA VAL A 132 -4.59 -0.86 2.73
C VAL A 132 -3.98 -2.18 2.29
N ARG A 133 -3.22 -2.80 3.18
CA ARG A 133 -2.41 -3.98 2.87
C ARG A 133 -2.98 -5.21 3.57
N VAL A 134 -3.65 -6.07 2.80
CA VAL A 134 -4.27 -7.32 3.26
C VAL A 134 -3.26 -8.46 3.16
N HIS A 135 -2.96 -9.12 4.28
CA HIS A 135 -2.06 -10.28 4.32
C HIS A 135 -2.86 -11.55 4.03
N LEU A 136 -2.49 -12.26 2.96
CA LEU A 136 -3.12 -13.53 2.56
C LEU A 136 -2.41 -14.75 3.16
N ASP A 137 -1.22 -14.55 3.73
CA ASP A 137 -0.44 -15.51 4.48
C ASP A 137 0.04 -14.87 5.78
N PRO A 138 0.40 -15.67 6.81
CA PRO A 138 1.19 -15.16 7.93
C PRO A 138 2.51 -14.57 7.44
N CYS A 139 2.95 -13.50 8.10
CA CYS A 139 4.21 -12.83 7.81
C CYS A 139 4.93 -12.54 9.12
N THR A 140 5.92 -13.37 9.42
CA THR A 140 6.79 -13.16 10.57
C THR A 140 7.90 -12.16 10.25
N VAL A 141 8.68 -11.79 11.27
CA VAL A 141 9.90 -11.00 11.09
C VAL A 141 10.88 -11.67 10.12
N ALA A 142 11.00 -13.01 10.19
CA ALA A 142 11.88 -13.79 9.31
C ALA A 142 11.39 -13.81 7.85
N ASP A 143 10.08 -13.64 7.63
CA ASP A 143 9.48 -13.59 6.28
C ASP A 143 9.53 -12.18 5.65
N GLY A 144 10.33 -11.29 6.24
CA GLY A 144 10.52 -9.94 5.76
C GLY A 144 9.31 -9.04 6.00
N ALA A 145 8.67 -9.15 7.17
CA ALA A 145 7.66 -8.20 7.65
C ALA A 145 8.05 -6.75 7.38
N LEU A 146 7.05 -5.90 7.11
CA LEU A 146 7.32 -4.49 6.89
C LEU A 146 7.91 -3.87 8.16
N ARG A 147 8.83 -2.95 7.93
CA ARG A 147 9.34 -2.02 8.94
C ARG A 147 8.82 -0.64 8.59
N VAL A 148 8.23 0.04 9.55
CA VAL A 148 7.72 1.39 9.40
C VAL A 148 8.44 2.33 10.36
N ILE A 149 8.60 3.59 10.00
CA ILE A 149 9.08 4.62 10.91
C ILE A 149 7.86 5.43 11.36
N PRO A 150 7.38 5.25 12.60
CA PRO A 150 6.19 5.96 13.06
C PRO A 150 6.32 7.48 12.90
N ARG A 151 5.20 8.17 12.63
CA ARG A 151 5.09 9.64 12.51
C ARG A 151 5.83 10.27 11.32
N SER A 152 6.59 9.48 10.55
CA SER A 152 7.37 10.00 9.43
C SER A 152 6.52 10.59 8.29
N HIS A 153 5.25 10.20 8.19
CA HIS A 153 4.29 10.78 7.22
C HIS A 153 4.02 12.27 7.45
N THR A 154 4.29 12.78 8.65
CA THR A 154 4.12 14.21 8.98
C THR A 154 5.20 15.12 8.39
N GLN A 155 6.31 14.54 7.91
CA GLN A 155 7.45 15.28 7.36
C GLN A 155 7.29 15.57 5.85
N GLY A 156 6.14 15.25 5.27
CA GLY A 156 5.93 15.35 3.82
C GLY A 156 6.81 14.36 3.05
N ARG A 157 7.21 14.73 1.84
CA ARG A 157 8.11 13.91 1.02
C ARG A 157 9.54 14.04 1.54
N ILE A 158 10.18 12.92 1.85
CA ILE A 158 11.57 12.87 2.31
C ILE A 158 12.45 12.37 1.15
N PRO A 159 13.34 13.22 0.59
CA PRO A 159 14.31 12.79 -0.40
C PRO A 159 15.24 11.69 0.13
N LEU A 160 15.60 10.73 -0.73
CA LEU A 160 16.52 9.63 -0.36
C LEU A 160 17.84 10.15 0.24
N GLN A 161 18.34 11.26 -0.28
CA GLN A 161 19.59 11.91 0.12
C GLN A 161 19.56 12.40 1.58
N SER A 162 18.38 12.83 2.05
CA SER A 162 18.19 13.38 3.39
C SER A 162 17.65 12.36 4.39
N LEU A 163 17.44 11.10 3.98
CA LEU A 163 16.92 10.04 4.85
C LEU A 163 17.77 9.85 6.09
N ALA A 164 19.11 9.88 5.96
CA ALA A 164 20.01 9.70 7.08
C ALA A 164 19.81 10.77 8.17
N THR A 165 19.67 12.03 7.77
CA THR A 165 19.42 13.15 8.68
C THR A 165 18.04 13.05 9.35
N HIS A 166 16.99 12.76 8.58
CA HIS A 166 15.64 12.60 9.14
C HIS A 166 15.57 11.43 10.13
N ARG A 167 16.32 10.36 9.90
CA ARG A 167 16.39 9.23 10.84
C ARG A 167 16.97 9.57 12.21
N GLN A 168 17.68 10.69 12.35
CA GLN A 168 18.19 11.13 13.66
C GLN A 168 17.10 11.78 14.53
N THR A 169 16.04 12.30 13.91
CA THR A 169 14.95 13.01 14.62
C THR A 169 13.66 12.20 14.69
N LEU A 170 13.52 11.18 13.83
CA LEU A 170 12.36 10.29 13.80
C LEU A 170 12.50 9.14 14.81
N PRO A 171 11.37 8.56 15.26
CA PRO A 171 11.39 7.36 16.09
C PRO A 171 12.11 6.18 15.44
N GLU A 172 12.51 5.20 16.26
CA GLU A 172 13.08 3.97 15.74
C GLU A 172 12.07 3.16 14.90
N PRO A 173 12.53 2.42 13.86
CA PRO A 173 11.64 1.62 13.04
C PRO A 173 10.96 0.50 13.84
N VAL A 174 9.66 0.36 13.64
CA VAL A 174 8.83 -0.70 14.22
C VAL A 174 8.56 -1.79 13.18
N LEU A 175 8.65 -3.06 13.61
CA LEU A 175 8.28 -4.22 12.79
C LEU A 175 6.76 -4.43 12.82
N CYS A 176 6.20 -4.78 11.67
CA CYS A 176 4.77 -5.05 11.50
C CYS A 176 4.57 -6.51 11.04
N PRO A 177 4.83 -7.51 11.91
CA PRO A 177 4.40 -8.88 11.62
C PRO A 177 2.87 -8.94 11.57
N ALA A 178 2.35 -9.90 10.83
CA ALA A 178 0.93 -10.00 10.57
C ALA A 178 0.51 -11.46 10.46
N GLU A 179 -0.57 -11.84 11.12
CA GLU A 179 -1.24 -13.12 10.87
C GLU A 179 -2.02 -13.05 9.56
N GLN A 180 -2.38 -14.22 9.01
CA GLN A 180 -3.27 -14.28 7.85
C GLN A 180 -4.57 -13.51 8.12
N GLY A 181 -5.05 -12.79 7.10
CA GLY A 181 -6.26 -11.97 7.17
C GLY A 181 -6.09 -10.61 7.88
N THR A 182 -4.89 -10.33 8.40
CA THR A 182 -4.57 -9.03 9.02
C THR A 182 -4.43 -7.95 7.96
N VAL A 183 -5.00 -6.77 8.26
CA VAL A 183 -4.90 -5.58 7.42
C VAL A 183 -3.93 -4.59 8.06
N LEU A 184 -2.89 -4.19 7.32
CA LEU A 184 -2.01 -3.10 7.68
C LEU A 184 -2.44 -1.85 6.90
N LEU A 185 -2.92 -0.84 7.62
CA LEU A 185 -3.21 0.49 7.10
C LEU A 185 -1.96 1.36 7.17
N MET A 186 -1.68 2.14 6.13
CA MET A 186 -0.53 3.05 6.10
C MET A 186 -0.84 4.33 5.33
N ARG A 187 -0.30 5.45 5.80
CA ARG A 187 -0.23 6.68 5.01
C ARG A 187 0.83 6.51 3.91
N PRO A 188 0.59 6.91 2.66
CA PRO A 188 1.59 6.77 1.59
C PRO A 188 2.92 7.49 1.87
N LEU A 189 2.86 8.60 2.61
CA LEU A 189 4.06 9.34 3.07
C LEU A 189 4.77 8.68 4.26
N LEU A 190 4.29 7.56 4.80
CA LEU A 190 5.00 6.86 5.87
C LEU A 190 6.25 6.18 5.30
N LEU A 191 7.42 6.46 5.91
CA LEU A 191 8.63 5.73 5.60
C LEU A 191 8.49 4.27 5.99
N HIS A 192 8.69 3.40 5.01
CA HIS A 192 8.64 1.96 5.24
C HIS A 192 9.66 1.21 4.37
N ALA A 193 10.02 0.02 4.82
CA ALA A 193 11.01 -0.86 4.21
C ALA A 193 10.58 -2.32 4.38
N SER A 194 11.11 -3.21 3.54
CA SER A 194 10.96 -4.65 3.70
C SER A 194 12.33 -5.30 3.59
N SER A 195 12.81 -5.86 4.70
CA SER A 195 14.04 -6.65 4.76
C SER A 195 13.95 -7.88 3.86
N LYS A 196 15.08 -8.43 3.40
CA LYS A 196 15.10 -9.75 2.74
C LYS A 196 14.46 -10.81 3.65
N SER A 197 13.70 -11.72 3.06
CA SER A 197 13.21 -12.90 3.75
C SER A 197 14.39 -13.82 4.05
N THR A 198 14.51 -14.30 5.28
CA THR A 198 15.43 -15.38 5.66
C THR A 198 14.67 -16.65 6.04
N GLY A 199 13.35 -16.57 6.20
CA GLY A 199 12.46 -17.70 6.44
C GLY A 199 12.08 -18.44 5.16
N GLN A 200 11.45 -19.60 5.33
CA GLN A 200 10.90 -20.41 4.24
C GLN A 200 9.45 -20.05 3.87
N GLY A 201 8.88 -19.00 4.50
CA GLY A 201 7.51 -18.58 4.27
C GLY A 201 7.27 -18.01 2.86
N LEU A 202 6.04 -18.17 2.39
CA LEU A 202 5.51 -17.52 1.20
C LEU A 202 4.62 -16.36 1.65
N ARG A 203 5.08 -15.13 1.50
CA ARG A 203 4.34 -13.94 1.91
C ARG A 203 3.60 -13.34 0.73
N ARG A 204 2.28 -13.52 0.67
CA ARG A 204 1.42 -12.89 -0.35
C ARG A 204 0.52 -11.83 0.27
N VAL A 205 0.38 -10.74 -0.45
CA VAL A 205 -0.28 -9.53 0.04
C VAL A 205 -1.01 -8.84 -1.09
N LEU A 206 -2.24 -8.38 -0.83
CA LEU A 206 -2.94 -7.42 -1.67
C LEU A 206 -2.79 -6.02 -1.08
N HIS A 207 -2.30 -5.09 -1.87
CA HIS A 207 -2.07 -3.70 -1.49
C HIS A 207 -3.01 -2.79 -2.30
N PHE A 208 -4.03 -2.30 -1.63
CA PHE A 208 -5.00 -1.36 -2.20
C PHE A 208 -4.60 0.07 -1.89
N LEU A 209 -4.93 0.98 -2.79
CA LEU A 209 -4.77 2.42 -2.58
C LEU A 209 -6.12 3.09 -2.70
N PHE A 210 -6.63 3.63 -1.59
CA PHE A 210 -7.86 4.42 -1.55
C PHE A 210 -7.53 5.89 -1.72
N ALA A 211 -8.32 6.58 -2.52
CA ALA A 211 -8.14 7.98 -2.85
C ALA A 211 -9.49 8.71 -2.99
N PRO A 212 -9.50 10.05 -2.95
CA PRO A 212 -10.66 10.84 -3.37
C PRO A 212 -11.06 10.49 -4.80
N ARG A 213 -12.35 10.39 -5.09
CA ARG A 213 -12.84 10.03 -6.44
C ARG A 213 -12.42 11.03 -7.52
N GLN A 214 -12.36 12.30 -7.17
CA GLN A 214 -11.92 13.36 -8.08
C GLN A 214 -10.55 13.84 -7.62
N PRO A 215 -9.46 13.42 -8.28
CA PRO A 215 -8.17 13.98 -7.99
C PRO A 215 -8.07 15.39 -8.56
N GLU A 216 -7.50 16.30 -7.77
CA GLU A 216 -7.12 17.63 -8.22
C GLU A 216 -5.96 17.57 -9.25
N TYR A 217 -5.30 18.70 -9.52
CA TYR A 217 -4.09 18.76 -10.36
C TYR A 217 -4.29 18.32 -11.83
N GLY A 218 -5.54 18.36 -12.31
CA GLY A 218 -5.90 17.90 -13.65
C GLY A 218 -5.67 16.41 -13.87
N LEU A 219 -5.57 15.63 -12.79
CA LEU A 219 -5.43 14.19 -12.86
C LEU A 219 -6.79 13.53 -13.12
N GLN A 220 -6.74 12.30 -13.62
CA GLN A 220 -7.88 11.41 -13.68
C GLN A 220 -7.35 10.01 -13.43
N TRP A 221 -7.96 9.30 -12.47
CA TRP A 221 -7.62 7.91 -12.18
C TRP A 221 -7.83 7.04 -13.42
N ARG A 222 -6.92 6.10 -13.65
CA ARG A 222 -7.02 5.18 -14.79
C ARG A 222 -8.27 4.28 -14.69
N GLU A 223 -8.49 3.76 -13.50
CA GLU A 223 -9.63 2.94 -13.11
C GLU A 223 -9.88 3.17 -11.61
N TRP A 224 -11.10 2.92 -11.17
CA TRP A 224 -11.45 2.96 -9.75
C TRP A 224 -12.71 2.15 -9.46
N VAL A 225 -12.85 1.69 -8.21
CA VAL A 225 -13.99 0.92 -7.68
C VAL A 225 -14.51 1.56 -6.40
#